data_AF-A0A9Q1H4U4-F1
#
_entry.id   AF-A0A9Q1H4U4-F1
#
_cell.length_a   1.000
_cell.length_b   1.000
_cell.length_c   1.000
_cell.angle_alpha   90.00
_cell.angle_beta   90.00
_cell.angle_gamma   90.00
#
_symmetry.space_group_name_H-M   'P 1'
#
loop_
_entity.id
_entity.type
_entity.pdbx_description
1 polymer ?
#
loop_
_entity_poly.entity_id
_entity_poly.type
_entity_poly.pdbx_seq_one_letter_code
_entity_poly.pdbx_strand_id
1 'polypeptide(L)'
;MQKDTGDQPFDRNPIHQLFVYTDIIENQLVGDSSAPLLRTIPVAGSFGTVVDIECQKREYHPVVSNLIPTIEIDIRDETGNPIAFNSGRVIVTLHFRQKRSVLL
;
A
#
# COMPACT_ATOMS: atom_id res chain seq x y z
N MET A 1 -2.40 13.17 -45.75
CA MET A 1 -3.28 13.53 -44.63
C MET A 1 -2.57 13.16 -43.35
N GLN A 2 -2.03 14.14 -42.64
CA GLN A 2 -1.62 14.00 -41.24
C GLN A 2 -2.85 13.62 -40.42
N LYS A 3 -2.70 12.70 -39.47
CA LYS A 3 -3.56 12.64 -38.29
C LYS A 3 -2.66 12.47 -37.07
N ASP A 4 -2.54 13.58 -36.35
CA ASP A 4 -1.84 13.76 -35.08
C ASP A 4 -2.31 12.71 -34.05
N THR A 5 -1.35 11.98 -33.46
CA THR A 5 -0.79 12.21 -32.12
C THR A 5 -1.82 12.10 -30.99
N GLY A 6 -1.73 10.98 -30.29
CA GLY A 6 -2.31 10.76 -28.97
C GLY A 6 -1.73 9.54 -28.25
N ASP A 7 -0.53 9.09 -28.62
CA ASP A 7 0.22 8.16 -27.76
C ASP A 7 0.74 8.98 -26.58
N GLN A 8 -0.08 9.13 -25.54
CA GLN A 8 0.44 9.52 -24.24
C GLN A 8 1.47 8.46 -23.84
N PRO A 9 2.70 8.85 -23.47
CA PRO A 9 3.60 7.88 -22.88
C PRO A 9 2.94 7.46 -21.56
N PHE A 10 2.44 6.22 -21.49
CA PHE A 10 2.32 5.54 -20.21
C PHE A 10 3.70 5.69 -19.57
N ASP A 11 3.77 6.44 -18.48
CA ASP A 11 5.04 6.75 -17.81
C ASP A 11 5.83 5.45 -17.67
N ARG A 12 6.98 5.40 -18.33
CA ARG A 12 7.81 4.21 -18.51
C ARG A 12 8.64 3.91 -17.26
N ASN A 13 8.08 4.11 -16.07
CA ASN A 13 8.70 3.60 -14.87
C ASN A 13 7.85 2.43 -14.36
N PRO A 14 8.32 1.19 -14.52
CA PRO A 14 7.59 0.04 -13.99
C PRO A 14 7.48 0.20 -12.47
N ILE A 15 6.25 0.14 -11.96
CA ILE A 15 6.02 0.17 -10.51
C ILE A 15 6.64 -1.10 -9.93
N HIS A 16 7.66 -0.94 -9.09
CA HIS A 16 8.38 -2.06 -8.48
C HIS A 16 7.88 -2.39 -7.08
N GLN A 17 7.23 -1.44 -6.43
CA GLN A 17 6.80 -1.56 -5.05
C GLN A 17 5.52 -0.74 -4.81
N LEU A 18 4.57 -1.34 -4.08
CA LEU A 18 3.39 -0.66 -3.58
C LEU A 18 3.60 -0.31 -2.11
N PHE A 19 3.23 0.90 -1.74
CA PHE A 19 3.24 1.40 -0.37
C PHE A 19 1.80 1.49 0.10
N VAL A 20 1.45 0.69 1.11
CA VAL A 20 0.10 0.60 1.67
C VAL A 20 0.06 1.37 2.98
N TYR A 21 -0.72 2.44 3.02
CA TYR A 21 -0.95 3.29 4.17
C TYR A 21 -2.33 3.05 4.77
N THR A 22 -2.50 3.39 6.05
CA THR A 22 -3.80 3.37 6.71
C THR A 22 -3.88 4.45 7.78
N ASP A 23 -5.08 4.95 8.08
CA ASP A 23 -5.32 6.00 9.07
C ASP A 23 -5.39 5.48 10.52
N ILE A 24 -5.34 4.16 10.73
CA ILE A 24 -5.60 3.55 12.04
C ILE A 24 -4.36 3.21 12.87
N ILE A 25 -3.15 3.39 12.32
CA ILE A 25 -1.88 3.05 12.99
C ILE A 25 -1.04 4.29 13.30
N GLU A 26 -0.24 4.21 14.36
CA GLU A 26 0.73 5.26 14.66
C GLU A 26 1.76 5.38 13.53
N ASN A 27 2.21 6.62 13.26
CA ASN A 27 3.26 6.84 12.27
C ASN A 27 4.52 6.05 12.61
N GLN A 28 5.14 5.51 11.58
CA GLN A 28 6.41 4.79 11.63
C GLN A 28 7.48 5.65 10.92
N LEU A 29 8.75 5.49 11.32
CA LEU A 29 9.86 6.05 10.55
C LEU A 29 10.03 5.23 9.26
N VAL A 30 9.94 5.90 8.11
CA VAL A 30 10.08 5.31 6.77
C VAL A 30 11.05 6.15 5.97
N GLY A 31 12.27 5.65 5.80
CA GLY A 31 13.36 6.42 5.18
C GLY A 31 13.66 7.68 5.99
N ASP A 32 13.49 8.84 5.36
CA ASP A 32 13.63 10.18 5.94
C ASP A 32 12.28 10.81 6.38
N SER A 33 11.19 10.05 6.31
CA SER A 33 9.82 10.52 6.61
C SER A 33 9.16 9.79 7.77
N SER A 34 8.09 10.36 8.32
CA SER A 34 7.23 9.74 9.33
C SER A 34 5.82 9.60 8.77
N ALA A 35 5.36 8.36 8.60
CA ALA A 35 4.10 8.06 7.92
C ALA A 35 3.41 6.82 8.49
N PRO A 36 2.07 6.70 8.43
CA PRO A 36 1.35 5.54 8.90
C PRO A 36 1.37 4.41 7.85
N LEU A 37 2.57 3.95 7.51
CA LEU A 37 2.81 2.89 6.54
C LEU A 37 2.49 1.53 7.16
N LEU A 38 1.46 0.87 6.63
CA LEU A 38 1.03 -0.45 7.07
C LEU A 38 1.96 -1.54 6.53
N ARG A 39 2.34 -1.45 5.25
CA ARG A 39 3.21 -2.43 4.60
C ARG A 39 3.72 -1.93 3.25
N THR A 40 4.85 -2.47 2.81
CA THR A 40 5.26 -2.43 1.40
C THR A 40 5.07 -3.79 0.74
N ILE A 41 4.53 -3.81 -0.48
CA ILE A 41 4.32 -5.03 -1.27
C ILE A 41 5.20 -4.95 -2.52
N PRO A 42 6.09 -5.92 -2.78
CA PRO A 42 6.84 -5.94 -4.04
C PRO A 42 5.89 -6.19 -5.20
N VAL A 43 6.07 -5.51 -6.32
CA VAL A 43 5.39 -5.83 -7.57
C VAL A 43 6.30 -6.74 -8.37
N ALA A 44 5.75 -7.88 -8.81
CA ALA A 44 6.46 -8.85 -9.62
C ALA A 44 5.62 -9.25 -10.83
N GLY A 45 6.25 -9.89 -11.80
CA GLY A 45 5.62 -10.34 -13.03
C GLY A 45 5.82 -9.40 -14.20
N SER A 46 5.13 -9.69 -15.29
CA SER A 46 5.15 -8.92 -16.53
C SER A 46 3.77 -8.38 -16.86
N PHE A 47 3.70 -7.33 -17.67
CA PHE A 47 2.42 -6.79 -18.11
C PHE A 47 1.54 -7.88 -18.74
N GLY A 48 0.27 -7.94 -18.34
CA GLY A 48 -0.69 -8.95 -18.80
C GLY A 48 -0.62 -10.29 -18.07
N THR A 49 0.30 -10.48 -17.11
CA THR A 49 0.32 -11.66 -16.25
C THR A 49 -0.42 -11.41 -14.94
N VAL A 50 -1.15 -12.42 -14.45
CA VAL A 50 -1.75 -12.38 -13.12
C VAL A 50 -0.70 -12.88 -12.13
N VAL A 51 -0.35 -12.05 -11.16
CA VAL A 51 0.51 -12.41 -10.04
C VAL A 51 -0.29 -12.29 -8.75
N ASP A 52 -0.24 -13.33 -7.94
CA ASP A 52 -0.81 -13.33 -6.60
C ASP A 52 0.33 -13.21 -5.59
N ILE A 53 0.19 -12.28 -4.65
CA ILE A 53 1.21 -11.97 -3.65
C ILE A 53 0.55 -12.02 -2.28
N GLU A 54 0.82 -13.11 -1.56
CA GLU A 54 0.32 -13.30 -0.20
C GLU A 54 1.32 -12.79 0.83
N CYS A 55 0.82 -11.93 1.70
CA CYS A 55 1.54 -11.31 2.79
C CYS A 55 1.61 -12.21 4.05
N GLN A 56 2.36 -13.31 4.00
CA GLN A 56 2.32 -14.37 5.04
C GLN A 56 2.84 -13.95 6.42
N LYS A 57 3.83 -13.05 6.50
CA LYS A 57 4.34 -12.55 7.77
C LYS A 57 3.35 -11.54 8.35
N ARG A 58 2.88 -11.74 9.57
CA ARG A 58 2.07 -10.74 10.30
C ARG A 58 2.96 -9.67 10.90
N GLU A 59 2.66 -8.40 10.62
CA GLU A 59 3.28 -7.24 11.26
C GLU A 59 2.22 -6.52 12.09
N TYR A 60 2.56 -6.21 13.34
CA TYR A 60 1.68 -5.54 14.28
C TYR A 60 2.21 -4.14 14.54
N HIS A 61 1.36 -3.15 14.32
CA HIS A 61 1.64 -1.74 14.62
C HIS A 61 0.73 -1.27 15.76
N PRO A 62 1.17 -0.32 16.59
CA PRO A 62 0.28 0.35 17.53
C PRO A 62 -0.87 1.02 16.77
N VAL A 63 -2.10 0.86 17.28
CA VAL A 63 -3.28 1.53 16.74
C VAL A 63 -3.49 2.88 17.43
N VAL A 64 -3.90 3.90 16.68
CA VAL A 64 -4.07 5.27 17.21
C VAL A 64 -5.29 5.41 18.13
N SER A 65 -6.28 4.53 17.98
CA SER A 65 -7.55 4.58 18.69
C SER A 65 -8.12 3.19 18.89
N ASN A 66 -8.88 3.01 19.97
CA ASN A 66 -9.70 1.82 20.21
C ASN A 66 -11.12 1.93 19.62
N LEU A 67 -11.51 3.13 19.16
CA LEU A 67 -12.74 3.39 18.41
C LEU A 67 -12.36 3.75 16.97
N ILE A 68 -12.66 2.85 16.04
CA ILE A 68 -12.31 2.95 14.62
C ILE A 68 -13.61 2.82 13.81
N PRO A 69 -14.31 3.92 13.51
CA PRO A 69 -15.56 3.88 12.76
C PRO A 69 -15.33 3.62 11.25
N THR A 70 -14.17 4.03 10.75
CA THR A 70 -13.75 3.90 9.35
C THR A 70 -12.30 3.45 9.29
N ILE A 71 -11.94 2.76 8.21
CA ILE A 71 -10.56 2.39 7.91
C ILE A 71 -10.31 2.82 6.48
N GLU A 72 -9.38 3.75 6.29
CA GLU A 72 -8.88 4.13 4.98
C GLU A 72 -7.66 3.27 4.64
N ILE A 73 -7.60 2.82 3.38
CA ILE A 73 -6.43 2.16 2.80
C ILE A 73 -6.02 2.97 1.57
N ASP A 74 -4.84 3.58 1.64
CA ASP A 74 -4.27 4.37 0.55
C ASP A 74 -3.05 3.61 0.01
N ILE A 75 -3.03 3.35 -1.31
CA ILE A 75 -1.98 2.58 -1.96
C ILE A 75 -1.28 3.46 -2.98
N ARG A 76 0.03 3.61 -2.82
CA ARG A 76 0.86 4.51 -3.63
C ARG A 76 2.05 3.79 -4.25
N ASP A 77 2.59 4.37 -5.31
CA ASP A 77 3.88 3.99 -5.86
C ASP A 77 5.04 4.61 -5.06
N GLU A 78 6.27 4.31 -5.48
CA GLU A 78 7.53 4.83 -4.93
C GLU A 78 7.70 6.35 -5.02
N THR A 79 6.95 7.02 -5.88
CA THR A 79 6.93 8.48 -6.01
C THR A 79 5.87 9.14 -5.14
N GLY A 80 5.06 8.34 -4.44
CA GLY A 80 3.97 8.81 -3.58
C GLY A 80 2.68 9.11 -4.35
N ASN A 81 2.58 8.73 -5.62
CA ASN A 81 1.35 8.88 -6.40
C ASN A 81 0.37 7.73 -6.14
N PRO A 82 -0.95 7.99 -6.07
CA PRO A 82 -1.94 6.93 -5.93
C PRO A 82 -1.88 5.91 -7.06
N ILE A 83 -2.03 4.62 -6.73
CA ILE A 83 -2.07 3.56 -7.72
C ILE A 83 -3.42 3.56 -8.43
N ALA A 84 -3.41 3.83 -9.74
CA ALA A 84 -4.58 3.70 -10.60
C ALA A 84 -4.79 2.23 -11.00
N PHE A 85 -5.55 1.48 -10.19
CA PHE A 85 -5.91 0.11 -10.53
C PHE A 85 -6.89 0.07 -11.71
N ASN A 86 -6.38 -0.18 -12.91
CA ASN A 86 -7.21 -0.40 -14.11
C ASN A 86 -7.81 -1.81 -14.16
N SER A 87 -7.24 -2.75 -13.41
CA SER A 87 -7.69 -4.14 -13.28
C SER A 87 -7.08 -4.79 -12.04
N GLY A 88 -7.51 -6.02 -11.73
CA GLY A 88 -7.03 -6.79 -10.58
C GLY A 88 -7.97 -6.71 -9.37
N ARG A 89 -7.58 -7.38 -8.28
CA ARG A 89 -8.34 -7.40 -7.03
C ARG A 89 -7.37 -7.18 -5.87
N VAL A 90 -7.76 -6.30 -4.95
CA VAL A 90 -7.07 -6.08 -3.68
C VAL A 90 -7.92 -6.65 -2.56
N ILE A 91 -7.28 -7.41 -1.66
CA ILE A 91 -7.90 -7.93 -0.44
C ILE A 91 -7.03 -7.51 0.73
N VAL A 92 -7.60 -6.77 1.67
CA VAL A 92 -6.93 -6.38 2.92
C VAL A 92 -7.58 -7.13 4.07
N THR A 93 -6.76 -7.89 4.81
CA THR A 93 -7.19 -8.57 6.05
C THR A 93 -6.41 -8.00 7.22
N LEU A 94 -7.11 -7.40 8.18
CA LEU A 94 -6.51 -6.80 9.37
C LEU A 94 -6.78 -7.67 10.60
N HIS A 95 -5.73 -7.93 11.39
CA HIS A 95 -5.84 -8.61 12.68
C HIS A 95 -5.61 -7.61 13.82
N PHE A 96 -6.61 -7.42 14.67
CA PHE A 96 -6.48 -6.61 15.88
C PHE A 96 -6.13 -7.50 17.08
N ARG A 97 -5.11 -7.09 17.84
CA ARG A 97 -4.67 -7.77 19.05
C ARG A 97 -4.46 -6.77 20.17
N GLN A 98 -5.07 -7.02 21.33
CA GLN A 98 -4.81 -6.23 22.52
C GLN A 98 -3.34 -6.39 22.94
N LYS A 99 -2.63 -5.26 23.10
CA LYS A 99 -1.27 -5.25 23.65
C LYS A 99 -1.36 -5.71 25.10
N ARG A 100 -0.65 -6.78 25.45
CA ARG A 100 -0.53 -7.18 26.86
C ARG A 100 0.28 -6.10 27.56
N SER A 101 -0.35 -5.41 28.52
CA SER A 101 0.38 -4.55 29.43
C SER A 101 1.20 -5.46 30.34
N VAL A 102 2.52 -5.38 30.27
CA VAL A 102 3.36 -5.90 31.35
C VAL A 102 3.40 -4.77 32.37
N LEU A 103 2.70 -4.95 33.49
CA LEU A 103 2.92 -4.11 34.67
C LEU A 103 4.38 -4.34 35.08
N LEU A 104 5.23 -3.34 34.82
CA LEU A 104 6.57 -3.22 35.41
C LEU A 104 6.44 -2.61 36.81
#